data_AF-A0A9C9TGZ6-F1
#
_entry.id   AF-A0A9C9TGZ6-F1
#
_cell.length_a   1.000
_cell.length_b   1.000
_cell.length_c   1.000
_cell.angle_alpha   90.00
_cell.angle_beta   90.00
_cell.angle_gamma   90.00
#
_symmetry.space_group_name_H-M   'P 1'
#
loop_
_entity.id
_entity.type
_entity.pdbx_description
1 polymer ?
#
loop_
_entity_poly.entity_id
_entity_poly.type
_entity_poly.pdbx_seq_one_letter_code
_entity_poly.pdbx_strand_id
1 'polypeptide(L)'
;MAAKEVKFGRDARERMLRGVDILADAVKVTLGPKGRNVVIDKSFGAPRITKDGVTVAKEIELEDKFENMGAQMVREVASKTNDKAGDGTTTATVLAQAIVREGGKSVAAGMNPMDVKRGIDMAVIKVVEALQASARKIETSDEVAQVGTISANGEKEIGEMIAAAMQKGG
;
A
#
# COMPACT_ATOMS: atom_id res chain seq x y z
N MET A 1 -34.62 -0.92 -10.13
CA MET A 1 -33.16 -1.13 -9.97
C MET A 1 -32.46 -0.54 -11.18
N ALA A 2 -31.34 0.16 -11.02
CA ALA A 2 -30.55 0.64 -12.14
C ALA A 2 -29.96 -0.53 -12.95
N ALA A 3 -29.89 -0.39 -14.28
CA ALA A 3 -29.29 -1.38 -15.17
C ALA A 3 -27.83 -1.68 -14.76
N LYS A 4 -27.39 -2.93 -14.94
CA LYS A 4 -26.05 -3.40 -14.60
C LYS A 4 -25.26 -3.69 -15.86
N GLU A 5 -24.02 -3.22 -15.90
CA GLU A 5 -23.07 -3.57 -16.95
C GLU A 5 -22.25 -4.78 -16.49
N VAL A 6 -22.03 -5.74 -17.38
CA VAL A 6 -21.24 -6.95 -17.11
C VAL A 6 -20.16 -7.09 -18.17
N LYS A 7 -18.91 -7.25 -17.73
CA LYS A 7 -17.74 -7.52 -18.60
C LYS A 7 -17.10 -8.83 -18.20
N PHE A 8 -16.49 -9.50 -19.16
CA PHE A 8 -15.94 -10.85 -18.98
C PHE A 8 -14.48 -10.95 -19.41
N GLY A 9 -13.80 -11.96 -18.86
CA GLY A 9 -12.50 -12.41 -19.33
C GLY A 9 -11.43 -11.32 -19.30
N ARG A 10 -10.75 -11.13 -20.43
CA ARG A 10 -9.58 -10.26 -20.57
C ARG A 10 -9.92 -8.77 -20.43
N ASP A 11 -11.00 -8.30 -21.07
CA ASP A 11 -11.40 -6.88 -21.03
C ASP A 11 -11.67 -6.41 -19.60
N ALA A 12 -12.39 -7.21 -18.81
CA ALA A 12 -12.63 -6.91 -17.40
C ALA A 12 -11.33 -6.83 -16.59
N ARG A 13 -10.40 -7.78 -16.79
CA ARG A 13 -9.12 -7.81 -16.07
C ARG A 13 -8.20 -6.66 -16.44
N GLU A 14 -8.11 -6.30 -17.72
CA GLU A 14 -7.27 -5.19 -18.17
C GLU A 14 -7.78 -3.85 -17.64
N ARG A 15 -9.10 -3.64 -17.60
CA ARG A 15 -9.71 -2.45 -16.96
C ARG A 15 -9.38 -2.38 -15.47
N MET A 16 -9.61 -3.47 -14.72
CA MET A 16 -9.25 -3.47 -13.30
C MET A 16 -7.76 -3.22 -13.09
N LEU A 17 -6.88 -3.81 -13.92
CA LEU A 17 -5.43 -3.60 -13.83
C LEU A 17 -5.04 -2.14 -14.07
N ARG A 18 -5.69 -1.44 -15.02
CA ARG A 18 -5.45 0.00 -15.21
C ARG A 18 -5.80 0.81 -13.96
N GLY A 19 -6.91 0.48 -13.30
CA GLY A 19 -7.28 1.10 -12.03
C GLY A 19 -6.28 0.86 -10.90
N VAL A 20 -5.81 -0.40 -10.78
CA VAL A 20 -4.72 -0.78 -9.87
C VAL A 20 -3.47 0.05 -10.14
N ASP A 21 -3.10 0.18 -11.42
CA ASP A 21 -1.90 0.92 -11.84
C ASP A 21 -2.01 2.41 -11.57
N ILE A 22 -3.16 3.04 -11.87
CA ILE A 22 -3.37 4.47 -11.59
C ILE A 22 -3.20 4.76 -10.10
N LEU A 23 -3.84 3.97 -9.24
CA LEU A 23 -3.74 4.17 -7.79
C LEU A 23 -2.32 3.93 -7.29
N ALA A 24 -1.70 2.82 -7.69
CA ALA A 24 -0.36 2.48 -7.22
C ALA A 24 0.69 3.46 -7.73
N ASP A 25 0.58 3.95 -8.96
CA ASP A 25 1.50 4.92 -9.54
C ASP A 25 1.42 6.29 -8.86
N ALA A 26 0.22 6.69 -8.42
CA ALA A 26 0.05 7.91 -7.63
C ALA A 26 0.60 7.77 -6.20
N VAL A 27 0.46 6.58 -5.58
CA VAL A 27 0.91 6.35 -4.20
C VAL A 27 2.42 6.11 -4.12
N LYS A 28 3.02 5.36 -5.06
CA LYS A 28 4.43 4.93 -4.97
C LYS A 28 5.44 6.08 -4.99
N VAL A 29 5.07 7.25 -5.51
CA VAL A 29 5.97 8.42 -5.53
C VAL A 29 6.27 8.94 -4.13
N THR A 30 5.45 8.61 -3.13
CA THR A 30 5.66 9.02 -1.74
C THR A 30 6.56 8.07 -0.95
N LEU A 31 6.96 6.94 -1.54
CA LEU A 31 7.70 5.90 -0.83
C LEU A 31 9.12 6.33 -0.44
N GLY A 32 9.45 6.12 0.84
CA GLY A 32 10.81 6.24 1.38
C GLY A 32 11.29 7.67 1.64
N PRO A 33 12.53 7.84 2.12
CA PRO A 33 13.05 9.14 2.57
C PRO A 33 13.20 10.17 1.44
N LYS A 34 13.29 9.70 0.18
CA LYS A 34 13.30 10.55 -1.03
C LYS A 34 11.93 10.63 -1.71
N GLY A 35 10.88 10.21 -1.02
CA GLY A 35 9.49 10.33 -1.47
C GLY A 35 9.14 11.78 -1.78
N ARG A 36 8.39 11.98 -2.86
CA ARG A 36 7.94 13.28 -3.34
C ARG A 36 6.56 13.61 -2.80
N ASN A 37 6.26 14.90 -2.75
CA ASN A 37 4.94 15.37 -2.37
C ASN A 37 3.93 15.09 -3.48
N VAL A 38 2.73 14.73 -3.08
CA VAL A 38 1.54 14.70 -3.93
C VAL A 38 0.67 15.90 -3.56
N VAL A 39 0.22 16.63 -4.59
CA VAL A 39 -0.67 17.78 -4.45
C VAL A 39 -2.07 17.31 -4.80
N ILE A 40 -3.01 17.56 -3.89
CA ILE A 40 -4.40 17.11 -3.98
C ILE A 40 -5.28 18.36 -3.95
N ASP A 41 -6.16 18.47 -4.94
CA ASP A 41 -7.12 19.57 -5.00
C ASP A 41 -8.10 19.52 -3.82
N LYS A 42 -8.61 20.68 -3.43
CA LYS A 42 -9.65 20.82 -2.42
C LYS A 42 -10.75 21.70 -2.98
N SER A 43 -12.00 21.30 -2.76
CA SER A 43 -13.17 22.06 -3.22
C SER A 43 -13.24 23.50 -2.67
N PHE A 44 -12.49 23.82 -1.62
CA PHE A 44 -12.32 25.17 -1.11
C PHE A 44 -10.94 25.37 -0.47
N GLY A 45 -10.33 26.53 -0.69
CA GLY A 45 -9.05 26.93 -0.08
C GLY A 45 -7.81 26.44 -0.83
N ALA A 46 -6.69 26.38 -0.11
CA ALA A 46 -5.41 25.93 -0.67
C ALA A 46 -5.37 24.40 -0.85
N PRO A 47 -4.64 23.88 -1.87
CA PRO A 47 -4.52 22.45 -2.10
C PRO A 47 -3.82 21.74 -0.93
N ARG A 48 -4.12 20.46 -0.73
CA ARG A 48 -3.44 19.64 0.26
C ARG A 48 -2.15 19.10 -0.34
N ILE A 49 -1.03 19.31 0.35
CA ILE A 49 0.26 18.72 0.00
C ILE A 49 0.54 17.62 1.02
N THR A 50 0.82 16.41 0.57
CA THR A 50 1.07 15.26 1.45
C THR A 50 2.13 14.30 0.91
N LYS A 51 2.80 13.59 1.82
CA LYS A 51 3.59 12.39 1.54
C LYS A 51 2.96 11.11 2.10
N ASP A 52 1.81 11.22 2.75
CA ASP A 52 1.11 10.05 3.27
C ASP A 52 0.40 9.29 2.14
N GLY A 53 0.86 8.08 1.86
CA GLY A 53 0.31 7.20 0.82
C GLY A 53 -1.15 6.81 1.07
N VAL A 54 -1.60 6.71 2.34
CA VAL A 54 -3.01 6.41 2.65
C VAL A 54 -3.90 7.58 2.28
N THR A 55 -3.50 8.79 2.62
CA THR A 55 -4.20 10.00 2.20
C THR A 55 -4.29 10.05 0.68
N VAL A 56 -3.19 9.80 -0.05
CA VAL A 56 -3.22 9.79 -1.53
C VAL A 56 -4.19 8.72 -2.05
N ALA A 57 -4.14 7.50 -1.53
CA ALA A 57 -5.01 6.41 -1.97
C ALA A 57 -6.50 6.69 -1.70
N LYS A 58 -6.83 7.41 -0.62
CA LYS A 58 -8.22 7.77 -0.26
C LYS A 58 -8.86 8.75 -1.23
N GLU A 59 -8.06 9.62 -1.84
CA GLU A 59 -8.53 10.68 -2.75
C GLU A 59 -8.65 10.19 -4.21
N ILE A 60 -8.32 8.92 -4.48
CA ILE A 60 -8.40 8.33 -5.82
C ILE A 60 -9.75 7.66 -6.02
N GLU A 61 -10.54 8.25 -6.90
CA GLU A 61 -11.79 7.72 -7.41
C GLU A 61 -11.80 7.89 -8.94
N LEU A 62 -12.13 6.82 -9.66
CA LEU A 62 -12.05 6.80 -11.13
C LEU A 62 -13.45 6.80 -11.74
N GLU A 63 -13.61 7.48 -12.87
CA GLU A 63 -14.89 7.57 -13.59
C GLU A 63 -15.33 6.23 -14.19
N ASP A 64 -14.39 5.49 -14.80
CA ASP A 64 -14.68 4.14 -15.31
C ASP A 64 -14.89 3.19 -14.12
N LYS A 65 -16.07 2.56 -14.08
CA LYS A 65 -16.46 1.70 -12.96
C LYS A 65 -15.55 0.49 -12.76
N PHE A 66 -14.99 -0.08 -13.83
CA PHE A 66 -14.13 -1.26 -13.75
C PHE A 66 -12.72 -0.89 -13.33
N GLU A 67 -12.21 0.24 -13.82
CA GLU A 67 -10.96 0.82 -13.32
C GLU A 67 -11.12 1.19 -11.85
N ASN A 68 -12.21 1.87 -11.47
CA ASN A 68 -12.46 2.22 -10.08
C ASN A 68 -12.53 0.99 -9.19
N MET A 69 -13.18 -0.11 -9.62
CA MET A 69 -13.17 -1.38 -8.86
C MET A 69 -11.75 -1.86 -8.57
N GLY A 70 -10.84 -1.81 -9.55
CA GLY A 70 -9.44 -2.18 -9.37
C GLY A 70 -8.72 -1.25 -8.38
N ALA A 71 -8.92 0.06 -8.50
CA ALA A 71 -8.36 1.04 -7.56
C ALA A 71 -8.88 0.80 -6.13
N GLN A 72 -10.20 0.64 -5.96
CA GLN A 72 -10.82 0.41 -4.65
C GLN A 72 -10.30 -0.86 -3.97
N MET A 73 -10.01 -1.93 -4.71
CA MET A 73 -9.41 -3.14 -4.16
C MET A 73 -8.01 -2.89 -3.57
N VAL A 74 -7.18 -2.08 -4.21
CA VAL A 74 -5.83 -1.76 -3.71
C VAL A 74 -5.88 -0.73 -2.59
N ARG A 75 -6.83 0.21 -2.64
CA ARG A 75 -7.11 1.12 -1.53
C ARG A 75 -7.44 0.35 -0.25
N GLU A 76 -8.24 -0.71 -0.35
CA GLU A 76 -8.58 -1.58 0.76
C GLU A 76 -7.34 -2.30 1.34
N VAL A 77 -6.39 -2.72 0.49
CA VAL A 77 -5.11 -3.30 0.92
C VAL A 77 -4.29 -2.29 1.73
N ALA A 78 -4.19 -1.04 1.25
CA ALA A 78 -3.51 0.04 1.96
C ALA A 78 -4.18 0.34 3.30
N SER A 79 -5.51 0.45 3.32
CA SER A 79 -6.28 0.74 4.55
C SER A 79 -6.09 -0.34 5.62
N LYS A 80 -6.21 -1.61 5.26
CA LYS A 80 -6.04 -2.72 6.22
C LYS A 80 -4.63 -2.80 6.79
N THR A 81 -3.63 -2.41 6.00
CA THR A 81 -2.25 -2.33 6.47
C THR A 81 -2.10 -1.21 7.49
N ASN A 82 -2.69 -0.04 7.20
CA ASN A 82 -2.73 1.08 8.13
C ASN A 82 -3.42 0.72 9.44
N ASP A 83 -4.58 0.07 9.38
CA ASP A 83 -5.37 -0.25 10.58
C ASP A 83 -4.67 -1.28 11.49
N LYS A 84 -3.86 -2.17 10.92
CA LYS A 84 -3.13 -3.19 11.67
C LYS A 84 -1.77 -2.73 12.19
N ALA A 85 -1.05 -1.96 11.39
CA ALA A 85 0.37 -1.65 11.64
C ALA A 85 0.67 -0.16 11.78
N GLY A 86 -0.21 0.74 11.32
CA GLY A 86 0.01 2.19 11.33
C GLY A 86 1.03 2.71 10.30
N ASP A 87 1.71 1.82 9.56
CA ASP A 87 2.72 2.13 8.55
C ASP A 87 2.75 1.02 7.46
N GLY A 88 3.55 1.18 6.40
CA GLY A 88 3.77 0.18 5.36
C GLY A 88 2.71 0.17 4.25
N THR A 89 1.83 1.16 4.26
CA THR A 89 0.67 1.27 3.37
C THR A 89 1.08 1.42 1.91
N THR A 90 2.03 2.32 1.65
CA THR A 90 2.67 2.52 0.34
C THR A 90 3.37 1.24 -0.14
N THR A 91 4.06 0.53 0.76
CA THR A 91 4.73 -0.74 0.45
C THR A 91 3.71 -1.82 0.06
N ALA A 92 2.62 -1.94 0.81
CA ALA A 92 1.54 -2.88 0.52
C ALA A 92 0.90 -2.60 -0.85
N THR A 93 0.68 -1.33 -1.21
CA THR A 93 0.18 -0.91 -2.51
C THR A 93 1.11 -1.32 -3.66
N VAL A 94 2.42 -1.05 -3.52
CA VAL A 94 3.41 -1.38 -4.57
C VAL A 94 3.55 -2.90 -4.74
N LEU A 95 3.54 -3.66 -3.64
CA LEU A 95 3.55 -5.12 -3.69
C LEU A 95 2.29 -5.68 -4.35
N ALA A 96 1.12 -5.14 -4.00
CA ALA A 96 -0.15 -5.54 -4.61
C ALA A 96 -0.14 -5.28 -6.13
N GLN A 97 0.32 -4.12 -6.57
CA GLN A 97 0.47 -3.79 -8.00
C GLN A 97 1.33 -4.82 -8.73
N ALA A 98 2.52 -5.13 -8.18
CA ALA A 98 3.45 -6.07 -8.79
C ALA A 98 2.86 -7.49 -8.90
N ILE A 99 2.26 -7.99 -7.80
CA ILE A 99 1.66 -9.32 -7.75
C ILE A 99 0.49 -9.44 -8.73
N VAL A 100 -0.41 -8.46 -8.77
CA VAL A 100 -1.58 -8.48 -9.66
C VAL A 100 -1.14 -8.40 -11.13
N ARG A 101 -0.13 -7.57 -11.44
CA ARG A 101 0.41 -7.43 -12.80
C ARG A 101 1.02 -8.74 -13.31
N GLU A 102 1.91 -9.35 -12.53
CA GLU A 102 2.59 -10.59 -12.94
C GLU A 102 1.65 -11.81 -12.91
N GLY A 103 0.71 -11.85 -11.95
CA GLY A 103 -0.37 -12.84 -11.94
C GLY A 103 -1.27 -12.72 -13.17
N GLY A 104 -1.62 -11.48 -13.57
CA GLY A 104 -2.40 -11.21 -14.77
C GLY A 104 -1.71 -11.70 -16.05
N LYS A 105 -0.40 -11.48 -16.18
CA LYS A 105 0.40 -12.02 -17.30
C LYS A 105 0.42 -13.54 -17.31
N SER A 106 0.61 -14.16 -16.15
CA SER A 106 0.62 -15.63 -16.00
C SER A 106 -0.70 -16.26 -16.43
N VAL A 107 -1.82 -15.67 -16.00
CA VAL A 107 -3.17 -16.11 -16.42
C VAL A 107 -3.40 -15.88 -17.91
N ALA A 108 -2.92 -14.77 -18.46
CA ALA A 108 -3.00 -14.52 -19.90
C ALA A 108 -2.19 -15.53 -20.73
N ALA A 109 -1.10 -16.08 -20.17
CA ALA A 109 -0.32 -17.17 -20.76
C ALA A 109 -0.97 -18.57 -20.61
N GLY A 110 -2.18 -18.65 -20.05
CA GLY A 110 -2.94 -19.90 -19.93
C GLY A 110 -2.76 -20.64 -18.59
N MET A 111 -2.05 -20.06 -17.63
CA MET A 111 -1.94 -20.66 -16.29
C MET A 111 -3.28 -20.59 -15.55
N ASN A 112 -3.58 -21.62 -14.74
CA ASN A 112 -4.78 -21.64 -13.90
C ASN A 112 -4.66 -20.57 -12.79
N PRO A 113 -5.59 -19.59 -12.72
CA PRO A 113 -5.55 -18.54 -11.70
C PRO A 113 -5.55 -19.06 -10.26
N MET A 114 -6.22 -20.18 -10.01
CA MET A 114 -6.29 -20.78 -8.67
C MET A 114 -4.96 -21.40 -8.25
N ASP A 115 -4.21 -21.97 -9.20
CA ASP A 115 -2.88 -22.52 -8.91
C ASP A 115 -1.84 -21.42 -8.73
N VAL A 116 -1.91 -20.35 -9.54
CA VAL A 116 -1.11 -19.14 -9.34
C VAL A 116 -1.35 -18.56 -7.93
N LYS A 117 -2.62 -18.44 -7.52
CA LYS A 117 -2.97 -17.97 -6.18
C LYS A 117 -2.39 -18.87 -5.08
N ARG A 118 -2.56 -20.19 -5.19
CA ARG A 118 -2.00 -21.15 -4.21
C ARG A 118 -0.49 -21.02 -4.09
N GLY A 119 0.21 -20.89 -5.21
CA GLY A 119 1.66 -20.66 -5.23
C GLY A 119 2.07 -19.37 -4.52
N ILE A 120 1.33 -18.27 -4.76
CA ILE A 120 1.53 -17.00 -4.06
C ILE A 120 1.31 -17.16 -2.56
N ASP A 121 0.22 -17.80 -2.13
CA ASP A 121 -0.09 -18.01 -0.71
C ASP A 121 1.04 -18.80 -0.01
N MET A 122 1.52 -19.87 -0.64
CA MET A 122 2.62 -20.68 -0.11
C MET A 122 3.92 -19.89 0.00
N ALA A 123 4.24 -19.08 -1.02
CA ALA A 123 5.43 -18.23 -1.01
C ALA A 123 5.35 -17.16 0.09
N VAL A 124 4.19 -16.51 0.26
CA VAL A 124 3.96 -15.50 1.29
C VAL A 124 4.17 -16.10 2.69
N ILE A 125 3.64 -17.30 2.96
CA ILE A 125 3.85 -17.98 4.25
C ILE A 125 5.35 -18.14 4.53
N LYS A 126 6.11 -18.67 3.56
CA LYS A 126 7.55 -18.89 3.72
C LYS A 126 8.34 -17.60 3.92
N VAL A 127 7.96 -16.53 3.21
CA VAL A 127 8.58 -15.22 3.39
C VAL A 127 8.28 -14.64 4.78
N VAL A 128 7.04 -14.76 5.26
CA VAL A 128 6.67 -14.28 6.60
C VAL A 128 7.41 -15.05 7.69
N GLU A 129 7.52 -16.38 7.58
CA GLU A 129 8.31 -17.21 8.50
C GLU A 129 9.78 -16.74 8.54
N ALA A 130 10.40 -16.50 7.38
CA ALA A 130 11.78 -16.03 7.30
C ALA A 130 11.97 -14.61 7.88
N LEU A 131 11.00 -13.71 7.67
CA LEU A 131 11.01 -12.37 8.24
C LEU A 131 10.91 -12.41 9.76
N GLN A 132 10.02 -13.25 10.31
CA GLN A 132 9.90 -13.44 11.75
C GLN A 132 11.18 -14.02 12.37
N ALA A 133 11.80 -15.00 11.72
CA ALA A 133 13.08 -15.58 12.17
C ALA A 133 14.23 -14.56 12.13
N SER A 134 14.15 -13.54 11.28
CA SER A 134 15.17 -12.49 11.14
C SER A 134 14.88 -11.24 11.99
N ALA A 135 13.71 -11.19 12.64
CA ALA A 135 13.27 -10.02 13.40
C ALA A 135 14.12 -9.86 14.66
N ARG A 136 14.58 -8.62 14.89
CA ARG A 136 15.27 -8.25 16.14
C ARG A 136 14.27 -7.60 17.08
N LYS A 137 14.26 -8.08 18.32
CA LYS A 137 13.46 -7.45 19.37
C LYS A 137 14.10 -6.11 19.74
N ILE A 138 13.27 -5.08 19.91
CA ILE A 138 13.69 -3.77 20.41
C ILE A 138 13.75 -3.88 21.93
N GLU A 139 14.91 -3.61 22.52
CA GLU A 139 15.16 -3.75 23.95
C GLU A 139 15.57 -2.43 24.60
N THR A 140 16.07 -1.48 23.81
CA THR A 140 16.63 -0.22 24.32
C THR A 140 15.85 1.02 23.86
N SER A 141 15.92 2.08 24.66
CA SER A 141 15.33 3.39 24.31
C SER A 141 15.96 3.98 23.03
N ASP A 142 17.26 3.74 22.82
CA ASP A 142 17.97 4.19 21.62
C ASP A 142 17.44 3.52 20.34
N GLU A 143 17.11 2.23 20.41
CA GLU A 143 16.47 1.50 19.30
C GLU A 143 15.05 2.02 19.03
N VAL A 144 14.28 2.37 20.07
CA VAL A 144 12.96 3.01 19.91
C VAL A 144 13.12 4.36 19.20
N ALA A 145 14.07 5.18 19.61
CA ALA A 145 14.35 6.48 18.98
C ALA A 145 14.78 6.32 17.52
N GLN A 146 15.59 5.30 17.23
CA GLN A 146 16.03 4.99 15.87
C GLN A 146 14.85 4.62 14.97
N VAL A 147 13.97 3.73 15.41
CA VAL A 147 12.78 3.35 14.64
C VAL A 147 11.85 4.54 14.44
N GLY A 148 11.59 5.31 15.49
CA GLY A 148 10.78 6.53 15.41
C GLY A 148 11.33 7.55 14.42
N THR A 149 12.66 7.74 14.41
CA THR A 149 13.35 8.63 13.46
C THR A 149 13.15 8.18 12.02
N ILE A 150 13.33 6.88 11.74
CA ILE A 150 13.19 6.34 10.38
C ILE A 150 11.75 6.49 9.88
N SER A 151 10.76 6.15 10.71
CA SER A 151 9.34 6.30 10.39
C SER A 151 8.91 7.76 10.22
N ALA A 152 9.55 8.68 10.95
CA ALA A 152 9.37 10.12 10.80
C ALA A 152 10.21 10.74 9.66
N ASN A 153 10.51 9.98 8.59
CA ASN A 153 11.28 10.44 7.43
C ASN A 153 12.68 11.03 7.75
N GLY A 154 13.31 10.55 8.83
CA GLY A 154 14.65 10.97 9.25
C GLY A 154 14.67 12.08 10.29
N GLU A 155 13.52 12.50 10.81
CA GLU A 155 13.42 13.54 11.85
C GLU A 155 13.83 13.00 13.24
N LYS A 156 15.08 13.25 13.62
CA LYS A 156 15.65 12.77 14.89
C LYS A 156 14.91 13.27 16.13
N GLU A 157 14.53 14.53 16.14
CA GLU A 157 13.83 15.15 17.26
C GLU A 157 12.51 14.43 17.57
N ILE A 158 11.75 14.05 16.53
CA ILE A 158 10.53 13.27 16.68
C ILE A 158 10.82 11.88 17.27
N GLY A 159 11.87 11.20 16.78
CA GLY A 159 12.28 9.91 17.31
C GLY A 159 12.65 9.94 18.80
N GLU A 160 13.44 10.94 19.20
CA GLU A 160 13.83 11.15 20.61
C GLU A 160 12.63 11.44 21.51
N MET A 161 11.68 12.27 21.04
CA MET A 161 10.45 12.56 21.78
C MET A 161 9.59 11.30 21.99
N ILE A 162 9.46 10.45 20.96
CA ILE A 162 8.73 9.17 21.05
C ILE A 162 9.38 8.26 22.08
N ALA A 163 10.71 8.10 22.04
CA ALA A 163 11.43 7.25 22.98
C ALA A 163 11.28 7.73 24.43
N ALA A 164 11.39 9.05 24.67
CA ALA A 164 11.17 9.63 25.98
C ALA A 164 9.72 9.43 26.49
N ALA A 165 8.72 9.49 25.61
CA ALA A 165 7.33 9.23 25.95
C ALA A 165 7.09 7.75 26.29
N MET A 166 7.62 6.82 25.48
CA MET A 166 7.50 5.39 25.73
C MET A 166 8.20 4.96 27.02
N GLN A 167 9.33 5.58 27.38
CA GLN A 167 10.03 5.29 28.63
C GLN A 167 9.27 5.77 29.88
N LYS A 168 8.44 6.81 29.76
CA LYS A 168 7.63 7.35 30.88
C LYS A 168 6.27 6.68 31.03
N GLY A 169 5.69 6.17 29.94
CA GLY A 169 4.36 5.55 29.92
C GLY A 169 4.37 4.03 29.83
N GLY A 170 5.54 3.41 29.61
CA GLY A 170 5.77 1.97 29.61
C GLY A 170 6.05 1.39 30.99
#